data_AF-A0A0C3L6C1-F1
#
_entry.id   AF-A0A0C3L6C1-F1
#
_cell.length_a   1.000
_cell.length_b   1.000
_cell.length_c   1.000
_cell.angle_alpha   90.00
_cell.angle_beta   90.00
_cell.angle_gamma   90.00
#
_symmetry.space_group_name_H-M   'P 1'
#
loop_
_entity.id
_entity.type
_entity.pdbx_description
1 polymer ?
#
loop_
_entity_poly.entity_id
_entity_poly.type
_entity_poly.pdbx_seq_one_letter_code
_entity_poly.pdbx_strand_id
1 'polypeptide(L)'
;SGLRYAMGFIRRKNIRIQRQRIADSLKRIGGLSATLRKRNVIKRRAYKVSRPNALWHCDGHHKLIRWGIVLHGFIDGYSRLV
;
A
#
# COMPACT_ATOMS: atom_id res chain seq x y z
N SER A 1 -6.38 4.62 -3.06
CA SER A 1 -6.72 4.23 -4.45
C SER A 1 -6.59 5.44 -5.37
N GLY A 2 -6.14 5.24 -6.63
CA GLY A 2 -5.82 6.34 -7.57
C GLY A 2 -6.98 7.30 -7.85
N LEU A 3 -8.22 6.81 -7.80
CA LEU A 3 -9.42 7.63 -7.94
C LEU A 3 -9.59 8.66 -6.82
N ARG A 4 -9.23 8.33 -5.57
CA ARG A 4 -9.29 9.30 -4.45
C ARG A 4 -8.24 10.41 -4.62
N TYR A 5 -7.05 10.07 -5.11
CA TYR A 5 -6.01 11.05 -5.44
C TYR A 5 -6.44 12.00 -6.55
N ALA A 6 -6.96 11.46 -7.66
CA ALA A 6 -7.44 12.26 -8.78
C ALA A 6 -8.58 13.21 -8.37
N MET A 7 -9.56 12.71 -7.59
CA MET A 7 -10.63 13.56 -7.05
C MET A 7 -10.10 14.67 -6.14
N GLY A 8 -9.13 14.37 -5.27
CA GLY A 8 -8.51 15.37 -4.40
C GLY A 8 -7.79 16.47 -5.19
N PHE A 9 -7.03 16.08 -6.22
CA PHE A 9 -6.32 17.02 -7.10
C PHE A 9 -7.28 17.95 -7.86
N ILE A 10 -8.34 17.39 -8.46
CA ILE A 10 -9.33 18.16 -9.22
C ILE A 10 -10.10 19.12 -8.29
N ARG A 11 -10.46 18.67 -7.09
CA ARG A 11 -11.11 19.51 -6.07
C ARG A 11 -10.22 20.68 -5.61
N ARG A 12 -8.90 20.47 -5.46
CA ARG A 12 -7.94 21.54 -5.13
C ARG A 12 -7.89 22.63 -6.20
N LYS A 13 -8.22 22.30 -7.44
CA LYS A 13 -8.35 23.27 -8.55
C LYS A 13 -9.74 23.93 -8.62
N ASN A 14 -10.59 23.75 -7.61
CA ASN A 14 -11.98 24.22 -7.57
C ASN A 14 -12.88 23.67 -8.69
N ILE A 15 -12.49 22.54 -9.30
CA ILE A 15 -13.31 21.88 -10.33
C ILE A 15 -14.14 20.78 -9.66
N ARG A 16 -15.46 20.80 -9.87
CA ARG A 16 -16.39 19.77 -9.37
C ARG A 16 -16.85 18.88 -10.52
N ILE A 17 -16.37 17.64 -10.52
CA ILE A 17 -16.75 16.62 -11.52
C ILE A 17 -17.37 15.43 -10.78
N GLN A 18 -18.41 14.84 -11.37
CA GLN A 18 -19.00 13.61 -10.87
C GLN A 18 -17.96 12.49 -10.76
N ARG A 19 -18.00 11.74 -9.67
CA ARG A 19 -17.08 10.62 -9.41
C ARG A 19 -17.04 9.63 -10.57
N GLN A 20 -18.20 9.33 -11.16
CA GLN A 20 -18.31 8.39 -12.27
C GLN A 20 -17.51 8.86 -13.49
N ARG A 21 -17.62 10.13 -13.88
CA ARG A 21 -16.86 10.70 -15.01
C ARG A 21 -15.34 10.65 -14.79
N ILE A 22 -14.89 10.84 -13.55
CA ILE A 22 -13.47 10.70 -13.18
C ILE A 22 -13.06 9.22 -13.28
N ALA A 23 -13.89 8.30 -12.80
CA ALA A 23 -13.64 6.87 -12.90
C ALA A 23 -13.54 6.40 -14.35
N ASP A 24 -14.47 6.82 -15.21
CA ASP A 24 -14.49 6.47 -16.63
C ASP A 24 -13.26 7.04 -17.36
N SER A 25 -12.86 8.28 -17.04
CA SER A 25 -11.65 8.88 -17.61
C SER A 25 -10.38 8.16 -17.15
N LEU A 26 -10.30 7.77 -15.88
CA LEU A 26 -9.20 6.97 -15.36
C LEU A 26 -9.19 5.56 -15.96
N LYS A 27 -10.36 4.99 -16.28
CA LYS A 27 -10.47 3.69 -16.95
C LYS A 27 -10.00 3.75 -18.40
N ARG A 28 -10.34 4.83 -19.13
CA ARG A 28 -9.83 5.10 -20.49
C ARG A 28 -8.30 5.15 -20.54
N ILE A 29 -7.69 5.83 -19.57
CA ILE A 29 -6.22 5.90 -19.44
C ILE A 29 -5.64 4.63 -18.79
N GLY A 30 -6.48 3.90 -18.05
CA GLY A 30 -6.10 2.79 -17.17
C GLY A 30 -5.50 1.58 -17.87
N GLY A 31 -5.79 1.37 -19.16
CA GLY A 31 -5.15 0.32 -19.96
C GLY A 31 -3.62 0.45 -19.99
N LEU A 32 -3.11 1.68 -20.10
CA LEU A 32 -1.67 1.97 -20.03
C LEU A 32 -1.14 1.88 -18.60
N SER A 33 -1.90 2.41 -17.64
CA SER A 33 -1.48 2.47 -16.22
C SER A 33 -1.39 1.09 -15.55
N ALA A 34 -2.28 0.15 -15.90
CA ALA A 34 -2.23 -1.24 -15.44
C ALA A 34 -0.99 -1.96 -15.99
N THR A 35 -0.66 -1.71 -17.26
CA THR A 35 0.52 -2.28 -17.94
C THR A 35 1.83 -1.71 -17.37
N LEU A 36 1.87 -0.41 -17.07
CA LEU A 36 3.00 0.23 -16.37
C LEU A 36 3.18 -0.29 -14.92
N ARG A 37 2.07 -0.53 -14.19
CA ARG A 37 2.13 -1.18 -12.87
C ARG A 37 2.62 -2.61 -12.93
N LYS A 38 2.25 -3.37 -13.97
CA LYS A 38 2.79 -4.71 -14.21
C LYS A 38 4.29 -4.69 -14.53
N ARG A 39 4.78 -3.66 -15.24
CA ARG A 39 6.22 -3.45 -15.49
C ARG A 39 7.01 -3.11 -14.22
N ASN A 40 6.42 -2.33 -13.31
CA ASN A 40 7.03 -1.95 -12.03
C ASN A 40 6.62 -2.87 -10.87
N VAL A 41 6.32 -4.14 -11.13
CA VAL A 41 6.21 -5.11 -10.03
C VAL A 41 7.59 -5.21 -9.40
N ILE A 42 7.71 -4.71 -8.18
CA ILE A 42 8.92 -4.87 -7.37
C ILE A 42 9.20 -6.37 -7.30
N LYS A 43 10.28 -6.81 -7.96
CA LYS A 43 10.77 -8.18 -7.84
C LYS A 43 11.18 -8.36 -6.38
N ARG A 44 10.31 -8.98 -5.57
CA ARG A 44 10.63 -9.31 -4.18
C ARG A 44 11.84 -10.23 -4.20
N ARG A 45 12.93 -9.80 -3.56
CA ARG A 45 14.12 -10.63 -3.39
C ARG A 45 13.76 -11.83 -2.50
N ALA A 46 14.38 -12.97 -2.75
CA ALA A 46 14.32 -14.09 -1.82
C ALA A 46 14.99 -13.65 -0.51
N TYR A 47 14.20 -13.44 0.53
CA TYR A 47 14.68 -13.13 1.86
C TYR A 47 14.99 -14.44 2.58
N LYS A 48 16.16 -14.55 3.22
CA LYS A 48 16.57 -15.70 4.03
C LYS A 48 17.39 -15.19 5.22
N VAL A 49 17.11 -15.71 6.40
CA VAL A 49 17.91 -15.51 7.61
C VAL A 49 18.71 -16.79 7.83
N SER A 50 19.91 -16.69 8.39
CA SER A 50 20.85 -17.83 8.46
C SER A 50 20.42 -18.92 9.45
N ARG A 51 19.85 -18.55 10.61
CA ARG A 51 19.49 -19.47 11.71
C ARG A 51 18.33 -18.87 12.54
N PRO A 52 17.56 -19.71 13.29
CA PRO A 52 16.62 -19.21 14.29
C PRO A 52 17.27 -18.24 15.28
N ASN A 53 16.52 -17.24 15.73
CA ASN A 53 16.97 -16.20 16.67
C ASN A 53 18.11 -15.28 16.18
N ALA A 54 18.57 -15.42 14.93
CA ALA A 54 19.63 -14.54 14.40
C ALA A 54 19.12 -13.13 14.05
N LEU A 55 17.82 -12.98 13.80
CA LEU A 55 17.17 -11.70 13.48
C LEU A 55 15.69 -11.74 13.84
N TRP A 56 15.20 -10.71 14.51
CA TRP A 56 13.79 -10.54 14.86
C TRP A 56 13.20 -9.33 14.13
N HIS A 57 11.99 -9.49 13.62
CA HIS A 57 11.20 -8.42 13.04
C HIS A 57 10.22 -7.88 14.08
N CYS A 58 10.13 -6.56 14.20
CA CYS A 58 9.12 -5.88 15.01
C CYS A 58 8.29 -4.98 14.09
N ASP A 59 6.97 -5.08 14.18
CA ASP A 59 6.05 -4.20 13.45
C ASP A 59 4.95 -3.65 14.38
N GLY A 60 4.53 -2.42 14.11
CA GLY A 60 3.56 -1.67 14.89
C GLY A 60 2.20 -1.60 14.20
N HIS A 61 1.16 -2.10 14.86
CA HIS A 61 -0.23 -1.98 14.42
C HIS A 61 -0.90 -0.76 15.05
N HIS A 62 -1.03 0.32 14.27
CA HIS A 62 -1.48 1.64 14.77
C HIS A 62 -2.97 1.91 14.56
N LYS A 63 -3.80 0.94 14.16
CA LYS A 63 -5.23 1.20 13.89
C LYS A 63 -5.99 1.74 15.11
N LEU A 64 -5.54 1.38 16.32
CA LEU A 64 -6.17 1.78 17.58
C LEU A 64 -5.53 3.00 18.25
N ILE A 65 -4.63 3.71 17.54
CA ILE A 65 -3.87 4.83 18.13
C ILE A 65 -4.76 5.97 18.64
N ARG A 66 -5.96 6.15 18.08
CA ARG A 66 -6.95 7.14 18.55
C ARG A 66 -7.48 6.85 19.97
N TRP A 67 -7.39 5.60 20.42
CA TRP A 67 -7.71 5.19 21.79
C TRP A 67 -6.45 5.00 22.64
N GLY A 68 -5.29 5.45 22.17
CA GLY A 68 -4.01 5.29 22.87
C GLY A 68 -3.42 3.88 22.82
N ILE A 69 -3.94 2.98 21.97
CA ILE A 69 -3.49 1.59 21.90
C ILE A 69 -2.67 1.37 20.62
N VAL A 70 -1.47 0.80 20.80
CA VAL A 70 -0.60 0.33 19.71
C VAL A 70 -0.17 -1.10 20.01
N LEU A 71 -0.40 -2.01 19.07
CA LEU A 71 0.01 -3.41 19.22
C LEU A 71 1.35 -3.60 18.50
N HIS A 72 2.33 -4.17 19.18
CA HIS A 72 3.62 -4.52 18.58
C HIS A 72 3.71 -6.04 18.44
N GLY A 73 3.97 -6.52 17.22
CA GLY A 73 4.20 -7.93 16.94
C GLY A 73 5.67 -8.20 16.69
N PHE A 74 6.19 -9.29 17.26
CA PHE A 74 7.57 -9.73 17.09
C PHE A 74 7.60 -11.11 16.46
N ILE A 75 8.41 -11.28 15.42
CA ILE A 75 8.52 -12.54 14.65
C ILE A 75 9.99 -12.86 14.41
N ASP A 76 10.38 -14.12 14.62
CA ASP A 76 11.70 -14.61 14.23
C ASP A 76 11.83 -14.63 12.70
N GLY A 77 12.86 -13.96 12.17
CA GLY A 77 13.04 -13.77 10.73
C GLY A 77 13.40 -15.05 9.96
N TYR A 78 13.86 -16.08 10.67
CA TYR A 78 14.14 -17.40 10.10
C TYR A 78 12.85 -18.21 9.89
N SER A 79 12.11 -18.48 10.95
CA SER A 79 10.89 -19.30 10.93
C SER A 79 9.67 -18.55 10.39
N ARG A 80 9.58 -17.24 10.63
CA ARG A 80 8.44 -16.37 10.27
C ARG A 80 7.11 -16.83 10.85
N LEU A 81 7.17 -17.56 11.95
CA LEU A 81 5.99 -18.02 12.68
C LEU A 81 5.55 -16.91 13.64
N VAL A 82 4.23 -16.72 13.69
CA VAL A 82 3.52 -15.80 14.60
C VAL A 82 2.92 -16.62 15.73
#